data_AF-A0A6C0I9Z5-F1
#
_entry.id   AF-A0A6C0I9Z5-F1
#
_cell.length_a   1.000
_cell.length_b   1.000
_cell.length_c   1.000
_cell.angle_alpha   90.00
_cell.angle_beta   90.00
_cell.angle_gamma   90.00
#
_symmetry.space_group_name_H-M   'P 1'
#
loop_
_entity.id
_entity.type
_entity.pdbx_description
1 polymer ?
#
loop_
_entity_poly.entity_id
_entity_poly.type
_entity_poly.pdbx_seq_one_letter_code
_entity_poly.pdbx_strand_id
1 'polypeptide(L)'
;MYYKIILNNKAHNIAECIYAKIHQIKSENKDWLVNNTNGYIFNHLELPMYSKEDLENVIFDYGIQKAIQKFVINKKHYDVIINLVDNDETKIYLGVAYYIISEYFEYMAFEY
;
A
#
# COMPACT_ATOMS: atom_id res chain seq x y z
N MET A 1 -0.65 26.04 1.98
CA MET A 1 0.13 24.89 1.48
C MET A 1 -0.75 23.67 1.58
N TYR A 2 -0.86 22.87 0.54
CA TYR A 2 -1.63 21.63 0.57
C TYR A 2 -0.78 20.47 0.05
N TYR A 3 -1.07 19.26 0.52
CA TYR A 3 -0.46 18.03 0.06
C TYR A 3 -1.35 17.36 -0.99
N LYS A 4 -0.73 16.77 -2.01
CA LYS A 4 -1.38 15.91 -3.01
C LYS A 4 -0.71 14.54 -3.04
N ILE A 5 -1.49 13.54 -3.40
CA ILE A 5 -1.02 12.18 -3.67
C ILE A 5 -0.36 12.16 -5.05
N ILE A 6 0.81 11.54 -5.16
CA ILE A 6 1.56 11.32 -6.39
C ILE A 6 1.84 9.81 -6.52
N LEU A 7 1.77 9.28 -7.73
CA LEU A 7 2.16 7.90 -8.03
C LEU A 7 3.55 7.90 -8.65
N ASN A 8 4.54 7.29 -8.00
CA ASN A 8 5.94 7.31 -8.45
C ASN A 8 6.25 6.28 -9.57
N ASN A 9 5.41 5.26 -9.73
CA ASN A 9 5.48 4.32 -10.85
C ASN A 9 4.07 4.00 -11.36
N LYS A 10 3.77 4.46 -12.58
CA LYS A 10 2.47 4.25 -13.23
C LYS A 10 2.33 2.87 -13.90
N ALA A 11 3.42 2.11 -14.05
CA ALA A 11 3.39 0.81 -14.71
C ALA A 11 2.80 -0.31 -13.83
N HIS A 12 2.60 -0.06 -12.53
CA HIS A 12 2.00 -1.04 -11.63
C HIS A 12 0.46 -0.92 -11.65
N ASN A 13 -0.21 -1.84 -12.35
CA ASN A 13 -1.65 -1.79 -12.64
C ASN A 13 -2.54 -1.58 -11.40
N ILE A 14 -2.27 -2.29 -10.29
CA ILE A 14 -3.07 -2.15 -9.05
C ILE A 14 -2.91 -0.75 -8.45
N ALA A 15 -1.68 -0.25 -8.35
CA ALA A 15 -1.39 1.08 -7.80
C ALA A 15 -1.96 2.18 -8.71
N GLU A 16 -1.89 2.02 -10.03
CA GLU A 16 -2.51 2.93 -10.99
C GLU A 16 -4.04 2.94 -10.85
N CYS A 17 -4.68 1.76 -10.74
CA CYS A 17 -6.11 1.64 -10.54
C CYS A 17 -6.57 2.38 -9.27
N ILE A 18 -5.86 2.17 -8.15
CA ILE A 18 -6.12 2.87 -6.89
C ILE A 18 -5.92 4.38 -7.07
N TYR A 19 -4.78 4.80 -7.63
CA TYR A 19 -4.44 6.21 -7.84
C TYR A 19 -5.50 6.93 -8.68
N ALA A 20 -5.97 6.31 -9.77
CA ALA A 20 -7.01 6.86 -10.63
C ALA A 20 -8.33 7.20 -9.87
N LYS A 21 -8.57 6.59 -8.71
CA LYS A 21 -9.72 6.91 -7.84
C LYS A 21 -9.45 8.02 -6.84
N ILE A 22 -8.21 8.18 -6.37
CA ILE A 22 -7.89 9.04 -5.22
C ILE A 22 -7.02 10.26 -5.58
N HIS A 23 -6.47 10.35 -6.78
CA HIS A 23 -5.46 11.36 -7.15
C HIS A 23 -5.91 12.83 -7.04
N GLN A 24 -7.23 13.08 -7.07
CA GLN A 24 -7.78 14.44 -6.93
C GLN A 24 -7.85 14.92 -5.47
N ILE A 25 -7.71 14.01 -4.51
CA ILE A 25 -7.76 14.34 -3.08
C ILE A 25 -6.52 15.16 -2.71
N LYS A 26 -6.77 16.28 -2.04
CA LYS A 26 -5.75 17.17 -1.48
C LYS A 26 -6.12 17.52 -0.04
N SER A 27 -5.13 17.77 0.79
CA SER A 27 -5.33 18.09 2.20
C SER A 27 -4.23 19.00 2.72
N GLU A 28 -4.55 19.94 3.61
CA GLU A 28 -3.54 20.70 4.37
C GLU A 28 -2.90 19.85 5.46
N ASN A 29 -3.61 18.81 5.92
CA ASN A 29 -3.12 17.82 6.89
C ASN A 29 -2.53 16.61 6.15
N LYS A 30 -1.19 16.48 6.19
CA LYS A 30 -0.45 15.37 5.56
C LYS A 30 -0.80 14.02 6.19
N ASP A 31 -0.84 13.94 7.51
CA ASP A 31 -1.07 12.67 8.22
C ASP A 31 -2.48 12.13 7.93
N TRP A 32 -3.47 13.03 7.87
CA TRP A 32 -4.82 12.67 7.44
C TRP A 32 -4.82 12.11 6.02
N LEU A 33 -4.09 12.73 5.09
CA LEU A 33 -4.00 12.27 3.70
C LEU A 33 -3.34 10.89 3.61
N VAL A 34 -2.24 10.68 4.33
CA VAL A 34 -1.51 9.40 4.40
C VAL A 34 -2.41 8.31 4.96
N ASN A 35 -3.08 8.56 6.09
CA ASN A 35 -3.93 7.57 6.73
C ASN A 35 -5.14 7.19 5.88
N ASN A 36 -5.77 8.16 5.19
CA ASN A 36 -6.89 7.86 4.28
C ASN A 36 -6.44 7.08 3.06
N THR A 37 -5.31 7.44 2.45
CA THR A 37 -4.76 6.70 1.31
C THR A 37 -4.40 5.27 1.71
N ASN A 38 -3.72 5.09 2.85
CA ASN A 38 -3.36 3.76 3.35
C ASN A 38 -4.60 2.91 3.65
N GLY A 39 -5.60 3.48 4.33
CA GLY A 39 -6.87 2.79 4.57
C GLY A 39 -7.58 2.41 3.29
N TYR A 40 -7.59 3.29 2.29
CA TYR A 40 -8.17 3.00 0.98
C TYR A 40 -7.41 1.88 0.25
N ILE A 41 -6.07 1.90 0.26
CA ILE A 41 -5.24 0.85 -0.37
C ILE A 41 -5.59 -0.51 0.25
N PHE A 42 -5.58 -0.62 1.58
CA PHE A 42 -5.87 -1.88 2.25
C PHE A 42 -7.27 -2.41 1.91
N ASN A 43 -8.31 -1.57 2.07
CA ASN A 43 -9.68 -1.94 1.74
C ASN A 43 -9.85 -2.33 0.27
N HIS A 44 -9.08 -1.70 -0.64
CA HIS A 44 -9.11 -2.02 -2.06
C HIS A 44 -8.54 -3.42 -2.33
N LEU A 45 -7.45 -3.79 -1.67
CA LEU A 45 -6.82 -5.11 -1.82
C LEU A 45 -7.66 -6.25 -1.23
N GLU A 46 -8.55 -5.94 -0.29
CA GLU A 46 -9.52 -6.90 0.25
C GLU A 46 -10.76 -7.12 -0.64
N LEU A 47 -10.91 -6.35 -1.73
CA LEU A 47 -12.05 -6.53 -2.62
C LEU A 47 -12.02 -7.93 -3.27
N PRO A 48 -13.17 -8.61 -3.44
CA PRO A 48 -13.25 -9.96 -4.02
C PRO A 48 -12.71 -10.10 -5.45
N MET A 49 -12.39 -8.99 -6.11
CA MET A 49 -11.80 -8.98 -7.44
C MET A 49 -10.31 -9.37 -7.44
N TYR A 50 -9.65 -9.34 -6.28
CA TYR A 50 -8.29 -9.82 -6.12
C TYR A 50 -8.32 -11.23 -5.52
N SER A 51 -7.81 -12.19 -6.28
CA SER A 51 -7.52 -13.51 -5.73
C SER A 51 -6.26 -13.44 -4.85
N LYS A 52 -6.07 -14.48 -4.04
CA LYS A 52 -4.82 -14.66 -3.29
C LYS A 52 -3.60 -14.68 -4.23
N GLU A 53 -3.72 -15.36 -5.37
CA GLU A 53 -2.64 -15.47 -6.37
C GLU A 53 -2.26 -14.10 -6.95
N ASP A 54 -3.23 -13.21 -7.19
CA ASP A 54 -2.95 -11.84 -7.66
C ASP A 54 -2.08 -11.07 -6.67
N LEU A 55 -2.38 -11.19 -5.36
CA LEU A 55 -1.60 -10.53 -4.31
C LEU A 55 -0.23 -11.17 -4.10
N GLU A 56 -0.12 -12.49 -4.24
CA GLU A 56 1.18 -13.18 -4.22
C GLU A 56 2.05 -12.80 -5.41
N ASN A 57 1.46 -12.55 -6.59
CA ASN A 57 2.17 -12.05 -7.76
C ASN A 57 2.77 -10.65 -7.53
N VAL A 58 2.09 -9.77 -6.79
CA VAL A 58 2.66 -8.47 -6.37
C VAL A 58 3.95 -8.69 -5.56
N ILE A 59 3.96 -9.66 -4.65
CA ILE A 59 5.13 -9.99 -3.83
C ILE A 59 6.23 -10.61 -4.69
N PHE A 60 5.86 -11.47 -5.64
CA PHE A 60 6.77 -12.10 -6.58
C PHE A 60 7.50 -11.05 -7.43
N ASP A 61 6.77 -10.13 -8.04
CA ASP A 61 7.30 -9.06 -8.89
C ASP A 61 8.18 -8.07 -8.12
N TYR A 62 7.88 -7.84 -6.84
CA TYR A 62 8.75 -7.06 -5.95
C TYR A 62 10.08 -7.75 -5.62
N GLY A 63 10.11 -9.08 -5.74
CA GLY A 63 11.22 -9.96 -5.38
C GLY A 63 11.02 -10.56 -3.98
N ILE A 64 10.75 -11.87 -3.93
CA ILE A 64 10.46 -12.61 -2.69
C ILE A 64 11.54 -12.40 -1.62
N GLN A 65 12.82 -12.48 -1.97
CA GLN A 65 13.91 -12.31 -1.01
C GLN A 65 13.91 -10.91 -0.38
N LYS A 66 13.64 -9.88 -1.19
CA LYS A 66 13.54 -8.49 -0.74
C LYS A 66 12.33 -8.30 0.17
N ALA A 67 11.17 -8.86 -0.20
CA ALA A 67 9.96 -8.82 0.61
C ALA A 67 10.17 -9.47 1.99
N ILE A 68 10.77 -10.67 2.03
CA ILE A 68 11.07 -11.38 3.28
C ILE A 68 12.00 -10.53 4.16
N GLN A 69 13.10 -10.01 3.62
CA GLN A 69 14.05 -9.21 4.39
C GLN A 69 13.40 -7.95 4.97
N LYS A 70 12.58 -7.27 4.16
CA LYS A 70 11.99 -5.98 4.55
C LYS A 70 10.81 -6.13 5.50
N PHE A 71 9.94 -7.11 5.28
CA PHE A 71 8.63 -7.18 5.94
C PHE A 71 8.49 -8.32 6.94
N VAL A 72 9.18 -9.43 6.74
CA VAL A 72 9.05 -10.62 7.60
C VAL A 72 10.16 -10.67 8.64
N ILE A 73 11.42 -10.46 8.24
CA ILE A 73 12.56 -10.51 9.17
C ILE A 73 12.62 -9.25 10.04
N ASN A 74 12.22 -8.10 9.51
CA ASN A 74 12.16 -6.88 10.29
C ASN A 74 10.94 -6.90 11.22
N LYS A 75 11.18 -7.20 12.51
CA LYS A 75 10.13 -7.28 13.54
C LYS A 75 9.21 -6.07 13.58
N LYS A 76 9.72 -4.85 13.39
CA LYS A 76 8.87 -3.65 13.41
C LYS A 76 7.84 -3.65 12.29
N HIS A 77 8.21 -4.11 11.10
CA HIS A 77 7.26 -4.22 10.00
C HIS A 77 6.34 -5.42 10.18
N TYR A 78 6.90 -6.56 10.61
CA TYR A 78 6.11 -7.77 10.85
C TYR A 78 5.01 -7.55 11.88
N ASP A 79 5.31 -6.91 13.01
CA ASP A 79 4.35 -6.64 14.07
C ASP A 79 3.22 -5.71 13.59
N VAL A 80 3.51 -4.77 12.68
CA VAL A 80 2.46 -3.92 12.10
C VAL A 80 1.62 -4.71 11.09
N ILE A 81 2.26 -5.55 10.26
CA ILE A 81 1.56 -6.41 9.31
C ILE A 81 0.61 -7.36 10.03
N ILE A 82 1.08 -8.04 11.07
CA ILE A 82 0.26 -9.03 11.77
C ILE A 82 -0.93 -8.37 12.47
N ASN A 83 -0.74 -7.17 13.02
CA ASN A 83 -1.84 -6.38 13.59
C ASN A 83 -2.81 -5.88 12.51
N LEU A 84 -2.31 -5.51 11.32
CA LEU A 84 -3.15 -5.08 10.20
C LEU A 84 -4.06 -6.21 9.70
N VAL A 85 -3.63 -7.46 9.79
CA VAL A 85 -4.39 -8.64 9.36
C VAL A 85 -5.05 -9.39 10.53
N ASP A 86 -5.39 -8.68 11.61
CA ASP A 86 -6.09 -9.23 12.79
C ASP A 86 -5.41 -10.44 13.44
N ASN A 87 -4.08 -10.46 13.42
CA ASN A 87 -3.23 -11.56 13.88
C ASN A 87 -3.45 -12.91 13.14
N ASP A 88 -4.00 -12.87 11.94
CA ASP A 88 -4.15 -14.04 11.08
C ASP A 88 -2.91 -14.22 10.19
N GLU A 89 -2.01 -15.11 10.59
CA GLU A 89 -0.79 -15.41 9.83
C GLU A 89 -1.07 -15.92 8.41
N THR A 90 -2.24 -16.53 8.17
CA THR A 90 -2.61 -17.00 6.83
C THR A 90 -2.81 -15.86 5.85
N LYS A 91 -3.02 -14.63 6.34
CA LYS A 91 -3.21 -13.39 5.58
C LYS A 91 -1.96 -12.51 5.49
N ILE A 92 -0.78 -12.97 5.94
CA ILE A 92 0.47 -12.18 5.84
C ILE A 92 0.71 -11.69 4.40
N TYR A 93 0.36 -12.48 3.39
CA TYR A 93 0.47 -12.08 1.98
C TYR A 93 -0.26 -10.77 1.68
N LEU A 94 -1.46 -10.57 2.24
CA LEU A 94 -2.25 -9.35 2.08
C LEU A 94 -1.54 -8.15 2.69
N GLY A 95 -1.03 -8.28 3.91
CA GLY A 95 -0.30 -7.20 4.58
C GLY A 95 1.01 -6.84 3.88
N VAL A 96 1.76 -7.84 3.37
CA VAL A 96 2.98 -7.60 2.58
C VAL A 96 2.63 -6.91 1.26
N ALA A 97 1.62 -7.39 0.53
CA ALA A 97 1.15 -6.76 -0.70
C ALA A 97 0.70 -5.30 -0.44
N TYR A 98 -0.04 -5.04 0.63
CA TYR A 98 -0.41 -3.69 1.07
C TYR A 98 0.81 -2.76 1.20
N TYR A 99 1.87 -3.21 1.87
CA TYR A 99 3.07 -2.40 2.04
C TYR A 99 3.79 -2.13 0.72
N ILE A 100 3.90 -3.14 -0.14
CA ILE A 100 4.50 -3.00 -1.47
C ILE A 100 3.70 -1.97 -2.29
N ILE A 101 2.37 -2.08 -2.30
CA ILE A 101 1.50 -1.16 -3.04
C ILE A 101 1.63 0.27 -2.48
N SER A 102 1.70 0.41 -1.15
CA SER A 102 1.84 1.70 -0.49
C SER A 102 3.15 2.43 -0.84
N GLU A 103 4.22 1.71 -1.17
CA GLU A 103 5.49 2.30 -1.62
C GLU A 103 5.39 3.08 -2.94
N TYR A 104 4.33 2.85 -3.72
CA TYR A 104 4.11 3.59 -4.96
C TYR A 104 3.51 4.98 -4.74
N PHE A 105 2.97 5.26 -3.54
CA PHE A 105 2.27 6.51 -3.23
C PHE A 105 3.16 7.47 -2.46
N GLU A 106 3.38 8.65 -3.04
CA GLU A 106 4.11 9.76 -2.45
C GLU A 106 3.18 10.94 -2.15
N TYR A 107 3.61 11.81 -1.24
CA TYR A 107 2.81 12.94 -0.79
C TYR A 107 3.63 14.22 -0.90
N MET A 108 3.28 15.06 -1.87
CA MET A 108 4.05 16.26 -2.22
C MET A 108 3.30 17.52 -1.79
N ALA A 109 4.05 18.48 -1.22
CA ALA A 109 3.54 19.78 -0.82
C ALA A 109 3.49 20.74 -2.02
N PHE A 110 2.43 21.53 -2.10
CA PHE A 110 2.23 22.57 -3.10
C PHE A 110 1.85 23.87 -2.40
N GLU A 111 2.49 24.96 -2.83
CA GLU A 111 2.11 26.33 -2.49
C GLU A 111 1.03 26.82 -3.46
N TYR A 112 0.30 27.86 -3.05
CA TYR A 112 -0.80 28.43 -3.84
C TYR A 112 -0.31 29.15 -5.09
#